data_AF-A0A831X070-F1
#
_entry.id   AF-A0A831X070-F1
#
_cell.length_a   1.000
_cell.length_b   1.000
_cell.length_c   1.000
_cell.angle_alpha   90.00
_cell.angle_beta   90.00
_cell.angle_gamma   90.00
#
_symmetry.space_group_name_H-M   'P 1'
#
loop_
_entity.id
_entity.type
_entity.pdbx_description
1 polymer ?
#
loop_
_entity_poly.entity_id
_entity_poly.type
_entity_poly.pdbx_seq_one_letter_code
_entity_poly.pdbx_strand_id
1 'polypeptide(L)'
;MRFARLTYLIAGVCGLAILLPQYFLEARIGHDSPPPITHPEYYYGFIGVAAAWQLAFIIISRDPIRYRPVMVPAIVEKLSFGVAMITLFTDDRLKAQILVAGLLDLMFGALFIIAYLKLRKV
;
A
#
# COMPACT_ATOMS: atom_id res chain seq x y z
N MET A 1 4.74 8.12 -19.90
CA MET A 1 3.91 9.16 -19.26
C MET A 1 2.54 8.66 -18.80
N ARG A 2 1.59 8.36 -19.70
CA ARG A 2 0.20 8.00 -19.32
C ARG A 2 0.10 6.79 -18.38
N PHE A 3 0.88 5.73 -18.63
CA PHE A 3 0.91 4.53 -17.78
C PHE A 3 1.27 4.88 -16.33
N ALA A 4 2.43 5.49 -16.09
CA ALA A 4 2.86 5.87 -14.74
C ALA A 4 1.86 6.79 -14.04
N ARG A 5 1.32 7.79 -14.75
CA ARG A 5 0.27 8.67 -14.21
C ARG A 5 -0.93 7.87 -13.74
N LEU A 6 -1.49 7.00 -14.58
CA LEU A 6 -2.70 6.26 -14.25
C LEU A 6 -2.46 5.23 -13.13
N THR A 7 -1.34 4.51 -13.18
CA THR A 7 -0.96 3.53 -12.16
C THR A 7 -0.90 4.16 -10.76
N TYR A 8 -0.18 5.28 -10.61
CA TYR A 8 -0.04 5.94 -9.32
C TYR A 8 -1.31 6.66 -8.87
N LEU A 9 -2.12 7.17 -9.81
CA LEU A 9 -3.41 7.77 -9.49
C LEU A 9 -4.39 6.72 -8.95
N ILE A 10 -4.53 5.59 -9.65
CA ILE A 10 -5.41 4.49 -9.21
C ILE A 10 -4.94 3.95 -7.86
N ALA A 11 -3.64 3.69 -7.71
CA ALA A 11 -3.08 3.20 -6.46
C ALA A 11 -3.42 4.14 -5.29
N GLY A 12 -3.16 5.44 -5.43
CA GLY A 12 -3.42 6.43 -4.39
C GLY A 12 -4.91 6.60 -4.06
N VAL A 13 -5.78 6.69 -5.06
CA VAL A 13 -7.22 6.89 -4.84
C VAL A 13 -7.86 5.64 -4.23
N CYS A 14 -7.61 4.46 -4.79
CA CYS A 14 -8.14 3.20 -4.26
C CYS A 14 -7.56 2.92 -2.87
N GLY A 15 -6.27 3.20 -2.65
CA GLY A 15 -5.62 3.06 -1.35
C GLY A 15 -6.27 3.94 -0.28
N LEU A 16 -6.55 5.21 -0.56
CA LEU A 16 -7.25 6.09 0.39
C LEU A 16 -8.67 5.61 0.67
N ALA A 17 -9.40 5.17 -0.36
CA ALA A 17 -10.76 4.65 -0.19
C ALA A 17 -10.80 3.40 0.72
N ILE A 18 -9.73 2.61 0.74
CA ILE A 18 -9.60 1.42 1.59
C ILE A 18 -9.08 1.77 2.99
N LEU A 19 -8.11 2.68 3.11
CA LEU A 19 -7.42 2.97 4.38
C LEU A 19 -8.20 3.94 5.26
N LEU A 20 -8.79 5.01 4.71
CA LEU A 20 -9.46 6.04 5.51
C LEU A 20 -10.63 5.50 6.35
N PRO A 21 -11.50 4.60 5.84
CA PRO A 21 -12.55 4.01 6.66
C PRO A 21 -12.00 3.23 7.85
N GLN A 22 -10.79 2.64 7.76
CA GLN A 22 -10.23 1.81 8.83
C GLN A 22 -9.99 2.57 10.13
N TYR A 23 -9.80 3.89 10.09
CA TYR A 23 -9.73 4.71 11.31
C TYR A 23 -10.93 4.52 12.26
N PHE A 24 -12.09 4.13 11.71
CA PHE A 24 -13.33 3.94 12.45
C PHE A 24 -13.69 2.47 12.68
N LEU A 25 -12.83 1.53 12.27
CA LEU A 25 -13.13 0.09 12.29
C LEU A 25 -12.41 -0.68 13.40
N GLU A 26 -11.59 -0.04 14.25
CA GLU A 26 -10.81 -0.71 15.30
C GLU A 26 -11.67 -1.65 16.17
N ALA A 27 -12.72 -1.12 16.80
CA ALA A 27 -13.61 -1.89 17.66
C ALA A 27 -14.31 -3.03 16.90
N ARG A 28 -14.69 -2.78 15.64
CA ARG A 28 -15.32 -3.79 14.79
C ARG A 28 -14.35 -4.92 14.44
N ILE A 29 -13.10 -4.60 14.12
CA ILE A 29 -12.06 -5.61 13.84
C ILE A 29 -11.82 -6.46 15.09
N GLY A 30 -11.76 -5.85 16.28
CA GLY A 30 -11.59 -6.60 17.53
C GLY A 30 -12.73 -7.56 17.83
N HIS A 31 -13.94 -7.25 17.37
CA HIS A 31 -15.11 -8.12 17.48
C HIS A 31 -15.15 -9.20 16.39
N ASP A 32 -14.98 -8.81 15.13
CA ASP A 32 -15.11 -9.69 13.96
C ASP A 32 -13.87 -10.60 13.76
N SER A 33 -12.74 -10.23 14.34
CA SER A 33 -11.47 -10.97 14.31
C SER A 33 -10.75 -10.90 15.66
N PRO A 34 -11.27 -11.61 16.68
CA PRO A 34 -10.65 -11.63 17.99
C PRO A 34 -9.23 -12.24 17.94
N PRO A 35 -8.34 -11.84 18.87
CA PRO A 35 -8.59 -10.93 20.00
C PRO A 35 -8.65 -9.44 19.60
N PRO A 36 -9.21 -8.56 20.46
CA PRO A 36 -9.15 -7.12 20.27
C PRO A 36 -7.73 -6.60 20.09
N ILE A 37 -7.59 -5.47 19.39
CA ILE A 37 -6.30 -4.81 19.17
C ILE A 37 -5.76 -4.33 20.52
N THR A 38 -4.60 -4.85 20.92
CA THR A 38 -3.96 -4.49 22.20
C THR A 38 -2.93 -3.37 22.10
N HIS A 39 -2.48 -3.06 20.88
CA HIS A 39 -1.52 -2.00 20.55
C HIS A 39 -2.09 -1.05 19.50
N PRO A 40 -3.04 -0.18 19.87
CA PRO A 40 -3.70 0.72 18.93
C PRO A 40 -2.73 1.70 18.25
N GLU A 41 -1.61 2.04 18.90
CA GLU A 41 -0.55 2.87 18.34
C GLU A 41 0.07 2.27 17.07
N TYR A 42 0.21 0.95 16.98
CA TYR A 42 0.70 0.28 15.76
C TYR A 42 -0.36 0.25 14.67
N TYR A 43 -1.64 0.08 15.05
CA TYR A 43 -2.77 0.10 14.13
C TYR A 43 -2.94 1.47 13.47
N TYR A 44 -3.08 2.52 14.28
CA TYR A 44 -3.24 3.89 13.78
C TYR A 44 -1.95 4.43 13.13
N GLY A 45 -0.79 4.03 13.64
CA GLY A 45 0.51 4.35 13.04
C GLY A 45 0.63 3.78 11.62
N PHE A 46 0.27 2.51 11.43
CA PHE A 46 0.27 1.88 10.11
C PHE A 46 -0.70 2.59 9.15
N ILE A 47 -1.95 2.81 9.56
CA ILE A 47 -2.96 3.46 8.71
C ILE A 47 -2.51 4.87 8.33
N GLY A 48 -1.98 5.65 9.27
CA GLY A 48 -1.53 7.02 9.03
C GLY A 48 -0.37 7.10 8.05
N VAL A 49 0.66 6.26 8.23
CA VAL A 49 1.80 6.20 7.32
C VAL A 49 1.36 5.70 5.93
N ALA A 50 0.53 4.67 5.87
CA ALA A 50 0.04 4.13 4.60
C ALA A 50 -0.80 5.16 3.84
N ALA A 51 -1.67 5.92 4.53
CA ALA A 51 -2.49 6.98 3.94
C ALA A 51 -1.62 8.14 3.41
N ALA A 52 -0.56 8.51 4.14
CA ALA A 52 0.40 9.52 3.68
C ALA A 52 1.09 9.11 2.37
N TRP A 53 1.44 7.82 2.23
CA TRP A 53 1.99 7.29 0.98
C TRP A 53 0.99 7.32 -0.18
N GLN A 54 -0.31 7.10 0.09
CA GLN A 54 -1.32 7.23 -0.96
C GLN A 54 -1.40 8.66 -1.51
N LEU A 55 -1.25 9.68 -0.64
CA LEU A 55 -1.12 11.07 -1.07
C LEU A 55 0.15 11.28 -1.92
N ALA A 56 1.27 10.69 -1.51
CA ALA A 56 2.50 10.74 -2.30
C ALA A 56 2.31 10.13 -3.69
N PHE A 57 1.55 9.03 -3.82
CA PHE A 57 1.23 8.44 -5.13
C PHE A 57 0.40 9.37 -6.00
N ILE A 58 -0.59 10.06 -5.43
CA ILE A 58 -1.37 11.07 -6.16
C ILE A 58 -0.45 12.22 -6.62
N ILE A 59 0.51 12.66 -5.81
CA ILE A 59 1.50 13.68 -6.19
C ILE A 59 2.37 13.19 -7.35
N ILE A 60 2.93 11.96 -7.24
CA ILE A 60 3.71 11.33 -8.31
C ILE A 60 2.92 11.26 -9.62
N SER A 61 1.61 10.96 -9.55
CA SER A 61 0.77 10.84 -10.73
C SER A 61 0.71 12.13 -11.57
N ARG A 62 0.82 13.31 -10.93
CA ARG A 62 0.74 14.61 -11.60
C ARG A 62 1.93 14.81 -12.54
N ASP A 63 3.14 14.50 -12.06
CA ASP A 63 4.37 14.61 -12.81
C ASP A 63 5.34 13.44 -12.51
N PRO A 64 5.14 12.27 -13.15
CA PRO A 64 5.93 11.08 -12.86
C PRO A 64 7.42 11.23 -13.21
N ILE A 65 7.78 12.12 -14.14
CA ILE A 65 9.19 12.36 -14.50
C ILE A 65 9.87 13.11 -13.37
N ARG A 66 9.27 14.22 -12.92
CA ARG A 66 9.82 15.03 -11.83
C ARG A 66 9.97 14.24 -10.53
N TYR A 67 8.98 13.39 -10.22
CA TYR A 67 8.97 12.61 -8.97
C TYR A 67 9.55 11.20 -9.11
N ARG A 68 10.26 10.92 -10.21
CA ARG A 68 10.88 9.61 -10.46
C ARG A 68 11.75 9.09 -9.30
N PRO A 69 12.55 9.90 -8.58
CA PRO A 69 13.31 9.43 -7.43
C PRO A 69 12.42 8.89 -6.29
N VAL A 70 11.24 9.47 -6.09
CA VAL A 70 10.27 9.07 -5.04
C VAL A 70 9.55 7.77 -5.41
N MET A 71 9.61 7.32 -6.66
CA MET A 71 9.07 6.02 -7.05
C MET A 71 9.84 4.86 -6.41
N VAL A 72 11.13 5.02 -6.10
CA VAL A 72 11.93 3.98 -5.45
C VAL A 72 11.40 3.65 -4.06
N PRO A 73 11.24 4.61 -3.12
CA PRO A 73 10.65 4.30 -1.83
C PRO A 73 9.18 3.88 -1.94
N ALA A 74 8.43 4.30 -2.96
CA ALA A 74 7.09 3.76 -3.24
C ALA A 74 7.11 2.26 -3.58
N ILE A 75 8.11 1.80 -4.35
CA ILE A 75 8.31 0.37 -4.62
C ILE A 75 8.68 -0.36 -3.31
N VAL A 76 9.56 0.22 -2.50
CA VAL A 76 9.97 -0.36 -1.21
C VAL A 76 8.78 -0.50 -0.27
N GLU A 77 7.89 0.49 -0.18
CA GLU A 77 6.67 0.42 0.62
C GLU A 77 5.79 -0.77 0.23
N LYS A 78 5.56 -0.97 -1.08
CA LYS A 78 4.75 -2.10 -1.55
C LYS A 78 5.40 -3.45 -1.33
N LEU A 79 6.70 -3.56 -1.57
CA LEU A 79 7.43 -4.82 -1.38
C LEU A 79 7.58 -5.17 0.10
N SER A 80 7.84 -4.19 0.97
CA SER A 80 8.05 -4.44 2.40
C SER A 80 6.80 -5.01 3.06
N PHE A 81 5.63 -4.46 2.76
CA PHE A 81 4.36 -4.99 3.27
C PHE A 81 3.99 -6.31 2.60
N GLY A 82 4.02 -6.36 1.27
CA GLY A 82 3.60 -7.54 0.50
C GLY A 82 4.42 -8.79 0.82
N VAL A 83 5.74 -8.68 0.94
CA VAL A 83 6.62 -9.80 1.33
C VAL A 83 6.33 -10.25 2.75
N ALA A 84 6.17 -9.31 3.69
CA ALA A 84 5.86 -9.64 5.08
C ALA A 84 4.53 -10.41 5.21
N MET A 85 3.51 -10.05 4.42
CA MET A 85 2.23 -10.76 4.43
C MET A 85 2.34 -12.19 3.91
N ILE A 86 3.16 -12.43 2.88
CA ILE A 86 3.44 -13.80 2.40
C ILE A 86 4.14 -14.60 3.50
N THR A 87 5.21 -14.06 4.10
CA THR A 87 5.97 -14.79 5.13
C THR A 87 5.11 -15.11 6.35
N LEU A 88 4.26 -14.17 6.78
CA LEU A 88 3.37 -14.41 7.91
C LEU A 88 2.26 -15.40 7.58
N PHE A 89 1.81 -15.44 6.33
CA PHE A 89 0.83 -16.43 5.88
C PHE A 89 1.42 -17.84 5.83
N THR A 90 2.66 -17.99 5.35
CA THR A 90 3.36 -19.29 5.33
C THR A 90 3.66 -19.83 6.73
N ASP A 91 3.72 -18.94 7.72
CA ASP A 91 3.90 -19.29 9.14
C ASP A 91 2.56 -19.56 9.86
N ASP A 92 1.41 -19.59 9.16
CA ASP A 92 0.05 -19.72 9.74
C ASP A 92 -0.32 -18.61 10.74
N ARG A 93 0.34 -17.44 10.66
CA ARG A 93 0.13 -16.30 11.56
C ARG A 93 -0.87 -15.28 11.01
N LEU A 94 -1.47 -15.56 9.86
CA LEU A 94 -2.25 -14.59 9.10
C LEU A 94 -3.46 -15.24 8.40
N LYS A 95 -4.64 -14.62 8.51
CA LYS A 95 -5.84 -15.08 7.79
C LYS A 95 -5.72 -14.78 6.30
N ALA A 96 -6.21 -15.69 5.45
CA ALA A 96 -6.16 -15.55 3.98
C ALA A 96 -6.74 -14.21 3.45
N GLN A 97 -7.72 -13.61 4.14
CA GLN A 97 -8.28 -12.31 3.79
C GLN A 97 -7.22 -11.19 3.81
N ILE A 98 -6.31 -11.21 4.78
CA ILE A 98 -5.24 -10.21 4.90
C ILE A 98 -4.15 -10.46 3.84
N LEU A 99 -3.94 -11.72 3.43
CA LEU A 99 -2.98 -12.06 2.37
C LEU A 99 -3.37 -11.38 1.05
N VAL A 100 -4.67 -11.29 0.76
CA VAL A 100 -5.16 -10.59 -0.44
C VAL A 100 -4.66 -9.15 -0.49
N ALA A 101 -4.64 -8.44 0.64
CA ALA A 101 -4.11 -7.07 0.70
C ALA A 101 -2.60 -7.04 0.39
N GLY A 102 -1.82 -7.98 0.94
CA GLY A 102 -0.40 -8.12 0.63
C GLY A 102 -0.13 -8.44 -0.86
N LEU A 103 -0.94 -9.30 -1.47
CA LEU A 103 -0.83 -9.62 -2.90
C LEU A 103 -1.19 -8.44 -3.80
N LEU A 104 -2.20 -7.65 -3.43
CA LEU A 104 -2.52 -6.40 -4.12
C LEU A 104 -1.35 -5.42 -4.05
N ASP A 105 -0.68 -5.33 -2.91
CA ASP A 105 0.51 -4.50 -2.75
C ASP A 105 1.65 -4.99 -3.66
N LEU A 106 1.91 -6.29 -3.75
CA LEU A 106 2.92 -6.82 -4.68
C LEU A 106 2.56 -6.59 -6.15
N MET A 107 1.28 -6.70 -6.51
CA MET A 107 0.80 -6.36 -7.84
C MET A 107 1.09 -4.88 -8.16
N PHE A 108 0.75 -3.95 -7.26
CA PHE A 108 1.08 -2.54 -7.43
C PHE A 108 2.58 -2.28 -7.43
N GLY A 109 3.35 -2.97 -6.59
CA GLY A 109 4.82 -2.91 -6.58
C GLY A 109 5.42 -3.28 -7.93
N ALA A 110 4.94 -4.35 -8.57
CA ALA A 110 5.34 -4.73 -9.92
C ALA A 110 4.98 -3.65 -10.95
N LEU A 111 3.77 -3.09 -10.88
CA LEU A 111 3.36 -1.98 -11.74
C LEU A 111 4.23 -0.72 -11.54
N PHE A 112 4.62 -0.43 -10.30
CA PHE A 112 5.50 0.69 -9.95
C PHE A 112 6.90 0.50 -10.52
N ILE A 113 7.46 -0.71 -10.44
CA ILE A 113 8.74 -1.08 -11.08
C ILE A 113 8.65 -0.87 -12.59
N ILE A 114 7.59 -1.38 -13.24
CA ILE A 114 7.39 -1.22 -14.69
C ILE A 114 7.29 0.27 -15.06
N ALA A 115 6.57 1.07 -14.26
CA ALA A 115 6.46 2.51 -14.46
C ALA A 115 7.82 3.21 -14.35
N TYR A 116 8.61 2.89 -13.33
CA TYR A 116 9.93 3.46 -13.08
C TYR A 116 10.94 3.15 -14.20
N LEU A 117 10.92 1.90 -14.70
CA LEU A 117 11.77 1.45 -15.81
C LEU A 117 11.37 2.11 -17.13
N LYS A 118 10.06 2.25 -17.40
CA LYS A 118 9.56 2.92 -18.61
C LYS A 118 9.91 4.41 -18.66
N LEU A 119 10.02 5.08 -17.51
CA LEU A 119 10.41 6.50 -17.44
C LEU A 119 11.91 6.74 -17.64
N ARG A 120 12.78 5.72 -17.48
CA ARG A 120 14.23 5.85 -17.74
C ARG A 120 14.54 5.96 -19.24
N LYS A 121 13.67 5.41 -20.09
CA LYS A 121 13.84 5.32 -21.54
C LYS A 121 13.25 6.52 -22.29
N VAL A 122 12.76 7.52 -21.57
CA VAL A 122 12.19 8.78 -22.08
C VAL A 122 13.18 9.88 -21.74
#